data_AF-A0A191WHI5-F1
#
_entry.id   AF-A0A191WHI5-F1
#
_cell.length_a   1.000
_cell.length_b   1.000
_cell.length_c   1.000
_cell.angle_alpha   90.00
_cell.angle_beta   90.00
_cell.angle_gamma   90.00
#
_symmetry.space_group_name_H-M   'P 1'
#
loop_
_entity.id
_entity.type
_entity.pdbx_description
1 polymer ?
#
loop_
_entity_poly.entity_id
_entity_poly.type
_entity_poly.pdbx_seq_one_letter_code
_entity_poly.pdbx_strand_id
1 'polypeptide(L)'
;MKTIQLRRYVLVDGEYDAFVAWWESTMPRVRPAAGFAIEFAYGIRESNEFVWAVSAEGDRDAFLELEATYLASDARAAAFEGVPQRVAAYDIRFAEDVSPA
;
A
#
# COMPACT_ATOMS: atom_id res chain seq x y z
N MET A 1 0.30 -7.24 -18.96
CA MET A 1 0.84 -8.08 -17.87
C MET A 1 0.84 -7.19 -16.66
N LYS A 2 0.32 -7.68 -15.52
CA LYS A 2 0.14 -6.87 -14.32
C LYS A 2 1.08 -7.35 -13.23
N THR A 3 1.84 -6.45 -12.63
CA THR A 3 2.72 -6.75 -11.49
C THR A 3 2.01 -6.38 -10.20
N ILE A 4 1.93 -7.31 -9.26
CA ILE A 4 1.27 -7.13 -7.95
C ILE A 4 2.32 -7.13 -6.85
N GLN A 5 2.20 -6.20 -5.91
CA GLN A 5 2.98 -6.17 -4.68
C GLN A 5 2.02 -6.31 -3.48
N LEU A 6 2.18 -7.41 -2.74
CA LEU A 6 1.47 -7.67 -1.50
C LEU A 6 2.22 -7.00 -0.33
N ARG A 7 1.46 -6.32 0.53
CA ARG A 7 1.96 -5.57 1.66
C ARG A 7 1.24 -6.03 2.91
N ARG A 8 2.00 -6.54 3.87
CA ARG A 8 1.51 -7.00 5.18
C ARG A 8 2.15 -6.15 6.26
N TYR A 9 1.33 -5.49 7.06
CA TYR A 9 1.77 -4.61 8.14
C TYR A 9 1.30 -5.15 9.48
N VAL A 10 2.17 -5.08 10.47
CA VAL A 10 1.79 -5.10 11.89
C VAL A 10 1.73 -3.65 12.34
N LEU A 11 0.60 -3.22 12.88
CA LEU A 11 0.40 -1.85 13.33
C LEU A 11 0.96 -1.65 14.73
N VAL A 12 1.24 -0.41 15.09
CA VAL A 12 1.56 -0.04 16.47
C VAL A 12 0.33 -0.27 17.35
N ASP A 13 0.53 -0.76 18.58
CA ASP A 13 -0.55 -1.00 19.53
C ASP A 13 -1.36 0.28 19.78
N GLY A 14 -2.68 0.18 19.65
CA GLY A 14 -3.60 1.32 19.80
C GLY A 14 -3.76 2.21 18.55
N GLU A 15 -2.97 2.03 17.51
CA GLU A 15 -3.04 2.86 16.29
C GLU A 15 -3.98 2.30 15.22
N TYR A 16 -4.61 1.14 15.42
CA TYR A 16 -5.40 0.45 14.39
C TYR A 16 -6.46 1.36 13.75
N ASP A 17 -7.36 1.93 14.54
CA ASP A 17 -8.48 2.72 14.01
C ASP A 17 -7.99 4.00 13.32
N ALA A 18 -6.96 4.62 13.90
CA ALA A 18 -6.36 5.82 13.34
C ALA A 18 -5.66 5.52 12.02
N PHE A 19 -4.93 4.40 11.93
CA PHE A 19 -4.29 3.93 10.70
C PHE A 19 -5.33 3.65 9.61
N VAL A 20 -6.37 2.86 9.91
CA VAL A 20 -7.42 2.51 8.94
C VAL A 20 -8.11 3.76 8.42
N ALA A 21 -8.54 4.67 9.29
CA ALA A 21 -9.19 5.92 8.89
C ALA A 21 -8.29 6.79 7.99
N TRP A 22 -7.01 6.92 8.34
CA TRP A 22 -6.04 7.62 7.50
C TRP A 22 -5.87 6.92 6.14
N TRP A 23 -5.70 5.60 6.14
CA TRP A 23 -5.50 4.82 4.93
C TRP A 23 -6.68 4.99 3.97
N GLU A 24 -7.92 4.83 4.46
CA GLU A 24 -9.17 4.97 3.68
C GLU A 24 -9.31 6.36 3.06
N SER A 25 -8.95 7.41 3.81
CA SER A 25 -9.04 8.79 3.32
C SER A 25 -7.99 9.13 2.26
N THR A 26 -6.84 8.45 2.28
CA THR A 26 -5.61 8.90 1.60
C THR A 26 -5.16 7.94 0.50
N MET A 27 -4.91 6.65 0.81
CA MET A 27 -4.29 5.71 -0.13
C MET A 27 -5.10 5.50 -1.42
N PRO A 28 -6.44 5.34 -1.37
CA PRO A 28 -7.28 5.24 -2.56
C PRO A 28 -7.25 6.46 -3.48
N ARG A 29 -6.72 7.60 -3.04
CA ARG A 29 -6.57 8.81 -3.88
C ARG A 29 -5.16 8.90 -4.47
N VAL A 30 -4.14 8.73 -3.63
CA VAL A 30 -2.75 8.97 -4.05
C VAL A 30 -2.16 7.86 -4.91
N ARG A 31 -2.59 6.60 -4.72
CA ARG A 31 -2.07 5.46 -5.50
C ARG A 31 -2.60 5.47 -6.95
N PRO A 32 -3.92 5.59 -7.19
CA PRO A 32 -4.44 5.70 -8.56
C PRO A 32 -3.93 6.92 -9.32
N ALA A 33 -3.80 8.07 -8.66
CA ALA A 33 -3.21 9.26 -9.29
C ALA A 33 -1.77 9.04 -9.77
N ALA A 34 -1.05 8.09 -9.17
CA ALA A 34 0.31 7.71 -9.54
C ALA A 34 0.37 6.47 -10.45
N GLY A 35 -0.76 6.02 -11.03
CA GLY A 35 -0.80 4.90 -11.98
C GLY A 35 -0.89 3.50 -11.34
N PHE A 36 -1.12 3.42 -10.03
CA PHE A 36 -1.31 2.14 -9.35
C PHE A 36 -2.80 1.81 -9.13
N ALA A 37 -3.17 0.54 -9.20
CA ALA A 37 -4.46 0.07 -8.70
C ALA A 37 -4.31 -0.51 -7.28
N ILE A 38 -5.32 -0.32 -6.44
CA ILE A 38 -5.45 -1.05 -5.18
C ILE A 38 -6.37 -2.23 -5.46
N GLU A 39 -5.84 -3.44 -5.32
CA GLU A 39 -6.59 -4.68 -5.61
C GLU A 39 -7.53 -5.02 -4.46
N PHE A 40 -7.05 -4.89 -3.23
CA PHE A 40 -7.83 -5.06 -2.01
C PHE A 40 -7.08 -4.45 -0.82
N ALA A 41 -7.80 -4.26 0.29
CA ALA A 41 -7.24 -3.96 1.59
C ALA A 41 -8.11 -4.55 2.70
N TYR A 42 -7.47 -5.20 3.67
CA TYR A 42 -8.12 -5.83 4.82
C TYR A 42 -7.37 -5.44 6.10
N GLY A 43 -8.12 -4.97 7.09
CA GLY A 43 -7.64 -4.85 8.45
C GLY A 43 -8.05 -6.10 9.24
N ILE A 44 -7.13 -6.64 10.03
CA ILE A 44 -7.31 -7.82 10.88
C ILE A 44 -7.09 -7.36 12.32
N ARG A 45 -8.19 -7.04 13.00
CA ARG A 45 -8.13 -6.41 14.33
C ARG A 45 -7.57 -7.36 15.37
N GLU A 46 -7.86 -8.65 15.24
CA GLU A 46 -7.44 -9.70 16.16
C GLU A 46 -5.92 -9.84 16.25
N SER A 47 -5.21 -9.63 15.14
CA SER A 47 -3.74 -9.69 15.06
C SER A 47 -3.07 -8.31 14.98
N ASN A 48 -3.85 -7.22 15.01
CA ASN A 48 -3.39 -5.86 14.76
C ASN A 48 -2.64 -5.72 13.42
N GLU A 49 -3.12 -6.41 12.38
CA GLU A 49 -2.51 -6.42 11.05
C GLU A 49 -3.33 -5.63 10.04
N PHE A 50 -2.64 -5.13 9.00
CA PHE A 50 -3.26 -4.58 7.81
C PHE A 50 -2.59 -5.15 6.55
N VAL A 51 -3.38 -5.81 5.71
CA VAL A 51 -2.91 -6.51 4.51
C VAL A 51 -3.59 -5.93 3.29
N TRP A 52 -2.79 -5.54 2.30
CA TRP A 52 -3.31 -4.95 1.07
C TRP A 52 -2.40 -5.25 -0.11
N ALA A 53 -2.98 -5.17 -1.31
CA ALA A 53 -2.26 -5.37 -2.56
C ALA A 53 -2.38 -4.14 -3.45
N VAL A 54 -1.26 -3.77 -4.03
CA VAL A 54 -1.16 -2.70 -5.02
C VAL A 54 -0.56 -3.27 -6.31
N SER A 55 -1.05 -2.83 -7.45
CA SER A 55 -0.60 -3.32 -8.74
C SER A 55 -0.35 -2.17 -9.72
N ALA A 56 0.41 -2.47 -10.76
CA ALA A 56 0.57 -1.62 -11.94
C ALA A 56 0.71 -2.50 -13.19
N GLU A 57 0.37 -1.93 -14.34
CA GLU A 57 0.69 -2.57 -15.63
C GLU A 57 2.20 -2.58 -15.86
N GLY A 58 2.67 -3.61 -16.57
CA GLY A 58 4.08 -3.84 -16.85
C GLY A 58 4.69 -4.94 -15.99
N ASP A 59 5.98 -5.16 -16.23
CA ASP A 59 6.78 -6.09 -15.47
C ASP A 59 7.29 -5.47 -14.16
N ARG A 60 8.14 -6.23 -13.46
CA ARG A 60 8.71 -5.83 -12.18
C ARG A 60 9.56 -4.57 -12.29
N ASP A 61 10.33 -4.40 -13.36
CA ASP A 61 11.22 -3.25 -13.51
C ASP A 61 10.40 -1.99 -13.76
N ALA A 62 9.38 -2.07 -14.63
CA ALA A 62 8.43 -0.98 -14.83
C ALA A 62 7.69 -0.59 -13.54
N PHE A 63 7.29 -1.57 -12.72
CA PHE A 63 6.68 -1.30 -11.41
C PHE A 63 7.64 -0.54 -10.48
N LEU A 64 8.90 -0.96 -10.41
CA LEU A 64 9.91 -0.34 -9.53
C LEU A 64 10.24 1.10 -9.97
N GLU A 65 10.30 1.36 -11.27
CA GLU A 65 10.49 2.72 -11.80
C GLU A 65 9.30 3.64 -11.46
N LEU A 66 8.07 3.13 -11.60
CA LEU A 66 6.86 3.84 -11.21
C LEU A 66 6.82 4.11 -9.70
N GLU A 67 7.21 3.11 -8.89
CA GLU A 67 7.28 3.25 -7.44
C GLU A 67 8.31 4.29 -7.02
N ALA A 68 9.50 4.30 -7.63
CA ALA A 68 10.52 5.31 -7.37
C ALA A 68 10.01 6.73 -7.68
N THR A 69 9.31 6.90 -8.81
CA THR A 69 8.70 8.18 -9.21
C THR A 69 7.64 8.62 -8.20
N TYR A 70 6.77 7.71 -7.77
CA TYR A 70 5.75 7.99 -6.75
C TYR A 70 6.36 8.37 -5.41
N LEU A 71 7.39 7.66 -4.95
CA LEU A 71 8.07 7.93 -3.69
C LEU A 71 8.74 9.31 -3.67
N ALA A 72 9.20 9.79 -4.83
CA ALA A 72 9.79 11.12 -4.97
C ALA A 72 8.77 12.25 -5.19
N SER A 73 7.46 11.94 -5.29
CA SER A 73 6.44 12.93 -5.66
C SER A 73 5.97 13.81 -4.50
N ASP A 74 5.66 15.07 -4.80
CA ASP A 74 5.08 16.02 -3.84
C ASP A 74 3.72 15.55 -3.30
N ALA A 75 2.93 14.88 -4.13
CA ALA A 75 1.65 14.30 -3.72
C ALA A 75 1.82 13.26 -2.62
N ARG A 76 2.87 12.43 -2.71
CA ARG A 76 3.22 11.45 -1.67
C ARG A 76 3.80 12.12 -0.42
N ALA A 77 4.58 13.19 -0.59
CA ALA A 77 5.10 13.95 0.54
C ALA A 77 3.95 14.59 1.35
N ALA A 78 3.05 15.32 0.69
CA ALA A 78 1.89 15.97 1.32
C ALA A 78 0.96 14.97 2.02
N ALA A 79 0.71 13.80 1.41
CA ALA A 79 -0.16 12.77 1.98
C ALA A 79 0.35 12.14 3.28
N PHE A 80 1.64 12.29 3.58
CA PHE A 80 2.28 11.74 4.77
C PHE A 80 2.86 12.82 5.69
N GLU A 81 2.68 14.10 5.33
CA GLU A 81 3.07 15.22 6.17
C GLU A 81 2.30 15.16 7.50
N GLY A 82 3.03 15.19 8.61
CA GLY A 82 2.45 15.12 9.95
C GLY A 82 1.85 13.77 10.35
N VAL A 83 1.92 12.74 9.49
CA VAL A 83 1.42 11.40 9.80
C VAL A 83 2.44 10.69 10.70
N PRO A 84 2.04 10.27 11.93
CA PRO A 84 2.96 9.56 12.82
C PRO A 84 3.31 8.17 12.26
N GLN A 85 4.39 7.59 12.77
CA GLN A 85 4.70 6.19 12.48
C GLN A 85 3.63 5.28 13.11
N ARG A 86 2.83 4.61 12.27
CA ARG A 86 1.75 3.71 12.69
C ARG A 86 1.98 2.24 12.36
N VAL A 87 3.05 1.94 11.62
CA VAL A 87 3.44 0.58 11.24
C VAL A 87 4.67 0.19 12.05
N ALA A 88 4.54 -0.88 12.85
CA ALA A 88 5.58 -1.42 13.69
C ALA A 88 6.51 -2.36 12.91
N ALA A 89 5.95 -3.18 12.03
CA ALA A 89 6.69 -4.07 11.14
C ALA A 89 5.98 -4.22 9.79
N TYR A 90 6.73 -4.54 8.75
CA TYR A 90 6.17 -4.80 7.43
C TYR A 90 6.90 -5.93 6.69
N ASP A 91 6.15 -6.65 5.86
CA ASP A 91 6.65 -7.53 4.82
C ASP A 91 6.02 -7.12 3.48
N ILE A 92 6.87 -6.83 2.50
CA ILE A 92 6.48 -6.32 1.19
C ILE A 92 7.13 -7.20 0.13
N ARG A 93 6.31 -7.88 -0.67
CA ARG A 93 6.76 -8.85 -1.67
C ARG A 93 5.98 -8.70 -2.96
N PHE A 94 6.63 -8.98 -4.09
CA PHE A 94 5.92 -9.21 -5.33
C PHE A 94 5.17 -10.54 -5.25
N ALA A 95 3.95 -10.57 -5.76
CA ALA A 95 3.09 -11.75 -5.77
C ALA A 95 2.86 -12.21 -7.22
N GLU A 96 2.77 -13.52 -7.39
CA GLU A 96 2.30 -14.14 -8.62
C GLU A 96 0.78 -14.32 -8.53
N ASP A 97 0.04 -13.88 -9.54
CA ASP A 97 -1.39 -14.08 -9.61
C ASP A 97 -1.70 -15.50 -10.09
N VAL A 98 -2.23 -16.33 -9.20
CA VAL A 98 -2.65 -17.71 -9.48
C VAL A 98 -4.19 -17.85 -9.47
N SER A 99 -4.91 -16.74 -9.57
CA SER A 99 -6.37 -16.73 -9.58
C SER A 99 -6.89 -17.56 -10.77
N PRO A 100 -7.97 -18.33 -10.58
CA PRO A 100 -8.58 -19.06 -11.68
C PRO A 100 -9.08 -18.09 -12.76
N ALA A 101 -8.93 -18.50 -14.03
CA ALA A 101 -9.42 -17.77 -15.20
C ALA A 101 -10.95 -17.78 -15.31
#